data_AF-S5ZQF3-F1
#
_entry.id   AF-S5ZQF3-F1
#
_cell.length_a   1.000
_cell.length_b   1.000
_cell.length_c   1.000
_cell.angle_alpha   90.00
_cell.angle_beta   90.00
_cell.angle_gamma   90.00
#
_symmetry.space_group_name_H-M   'P 1'
#
loop_
_entity.id
_entity.type
_entity.pdbx_description
1 polymer ?
#
loop_
_entity_poly.entity_id
_entity_poly.type
_entity_poly.pdbx_seq_one_letter_code
_entity_poly.pdbx_strand_id
1 'polypeptide(L)'
;RVSTKIGSSMKSVGEVMAIGRKFEEAFQKALRMVDENVAGFDPFVKQVNDEELEKPTDKRMFVLAAAIKAGYSIDKLYELTKIDRWFLEKMKNIITYYTVLEKLEGTKLTHDLLLGAKQIGFSDKQIASVIKSSDLVVRKQRQEFNIKPFVKQIDTVAAEWPATTNYLYLTYNGSSHDIEFPGGYTMVIGSGVYRIGSSVEFDWCAVSCLRELRNLGRKTIMVNYNPETVSTDYDMSDRLYFEEISFEVVMDIYDHECPEGIILSMGGQLPNNIAMDLHRQQARILGTSPESIDGAENRFKFSRMLDQIEISQPRWKELTNLKSAI
;
A
#
# COMPACT_ATOMS: atom_id res chain seq x y z
N ARG A 1 19.34 -22.57 4.19
CA ARG A 1 18.66 -21.28 3.98
C ARG A 1 18.77 -20.93 2.50
N VAL A 2 17.69 -20.44 1.88
CA VAL A 2 17.72 -19.98 0.47
C VAL A 2 18.59 -18.71 0.38
N SER A 3 19.42 -18.61 -0.66
CA SER A 3 20.27 -17.43 -0.88
C SER A 3 19.43 -16.23 -1.33
N THR A 4 19.53 -15.12 -0.60
CA THR A 4 18.86 -13.84 -0.87
C THR A 4 19.53 -13.02 -1.98
N LYS A 5 20.69 -13.47 -2.49
CA LYS A 5 21.37 -12.80 -3.61
C LYS A 5 20.57 -12.97 -4.90
N ILE A 6 20.38 -11.88 -5.62
CA ILE A 6 19.71 -11.83 -6.92
C ILE A 6 20.77 -11.94 -8.02
N GLY A 7 20.42 -12.62 -9.11
CA GLY A 7 21.27 -12.79 -10.28
C GLY A 7 20.41 -12.97 -11.53
N SER A 8 20.94 -13.63 -12.55
CA SER A 8 20.21 -13.86 -13.81
C SER A 8 19.04 -14.82 -13.70
N SER A 9 19.03 -15.72 -12.71
CA SER A 9 17.92 -16.64 -12.45
C SER A 9 16.89 -15.99 -11.52
N MET A 10 15.65 -15.88 -12.01
CA MET A 10 14.54 -15.30 -11.25
C MET A 10 14.24 -16.12 -9.99
N LYS A 11 13.99 -15.39 -8.90
CA LYS A 11 13.58 -15.93 -7.60
C LYS A 11 12.36 -15.21 -7.01
N SER A 12 11.84 -14.20 -7.72
CA SER A 12 10.61 -13.49 -7.33
C SER A 12 9.42 -14.44 -7.45
N VAL A 13 8.43 -14.22 -6.57
CA VAL A 13 7.17 -14.99 -6.52
C VAL A 13 5.96 -14.16 -6.94
N GLY A 14 6.19 -12.89 -7.27
CA GLY A 14 5.18 -11.93 -7.70
C GLY A 14 5.82 -10.56 -7.92
N GLU A 15 5.03 -9.64 -8.46
CA GLU A 15 5.43 -8.28 -8.78
C GLU A 15 4.30 -7.28 -8.47
N VAL A 16 4.65 -6.00 -8.48
CA VAL A 16 3.72 -4.89 -8.24
C VAL A 16 3.97 -3.81 -9.25
N MET A 17 2.93 -3.04 -9.56
CA MET A 17 3.06 -1.83 -10.36
C MET A 17 2.46 -0.65 -9.60
N ALA A 18 3.07 0.52 -9.74
CA ALA A 18 2.55 1.75 -9.14
C ALA A 18 2.65 2.89 -10.14
N ILE A 19 1.68 3.80 -10.06
CA ILE A 19 1.56 4.93 -10.97
C ILE A 19 1.64 6.22 -10.15
N GLY A 20 2.45 7.15 -10.65
CA GLY A 20 2.67 8.48 -10.08
C GLY A 20 3.16 9.42 -11.15
N ARG A 21 2.97 10.73 -10.97
CA ARG A 21 3.41 11.75 -11.93
C ARG A 21 4.86 12.19 -11.73
N LYS A 22 5.51 11.66 -10.70
CA LYS A 22 6.94 11.77 -10.43
C LYS A 22 7.50 10.38 -10.12
N PHE A 23 8.78 10.19 -10.42
CA PHE A 23 9.48 8.94 -10.10
C PHE A 23 9.40 8.65 -8.61
N GLU A 24 9.65 9.64 -7.76
CA GLU A 24 9.64 9.49 -6.30
C GLU A 24 8.27 9.01 -5.80
N GLU A 25 7.19 9.56 -6.35
CA GLU A 25 5.81 9.17 -6.02
C GLU A 25 5.53 7.72 -6.39
N ALA A 26 5.80 7.33 -7.64
CA ALA A 26 5.59 5.97 -8.12
C ALA A 26 6.47 4.95 -7.36
N PHE A 27 7.73 5.30 -7.14
CA PHE A 27 8.70 4.44 -6.46
C PHE A 27 8.31 4.15 -5.01
N GLN A 28 7.89 5.15 -4.25
CA GLN A 28 7.47 4.93 -2.86
C GLN A 28 6.17 4.15 -2.75
N LYS A 29 5.20 4.36 -3.65
CA LYS A 29 3.99 3.53 -3.74
C LYS A 29 4.35 2.06 -4.01
N ALA A 30 5.18 1.82 -5.03
CA ALA A 30 5.62 0.46 -5.37
C ALA A 30 6.29 -0.24 -4.18
N LEU A 31 7.17 0.45 -3.44
CA LEU A 31 7.81 -0.12 -2.25
C LEU A 31 6.81 -0.57 -1.18
N ARG A 32 5.74 0.19 -0.94
CA ARG A 32 4.68 -0.17 0.01
C ARG A 32 3.82 -1.33 -0.49
N MET A 33 3.58 -1.39 -1.79
CA MET A 33 2.83 -2.48 -2.43
C MET A 33 3.57 -3.83 -2.34
N VAL A 34 4.91 -3.84 -2.34
CA VAL A 34 5.74 -5.05 -2.26
C VAL A 34 5.62 -5.76 -0.90
N ASP A 35 5.53 -5.01 0.20
CA ASP A 35 5.56 -5.53 1.58
C ASP A 35 4.79 -4.59 2.52
N GLU A 36 3.74 -5.08 3.16
CA GLU A 36 2.86 -4.27 4.04
C GLU A 36 3.59 -3.70 5.27
N ASN A 37 4.75 -4.27 5.62
CA ASN A 37 5.58 -3.79 6.71
C ASN A 37 6.49 -2.62 6.30
N VAL A 38 6.61 -2.34 5.00
CA VAL A 38 7.42 -1.26 4.47
C VAL A 38 6.55 -0.02 4.29
N ALA A 39 6.96 1.10 4.89
CA ALA A 39 6.23 2.37 4.79
C ALA A 39 6.69 3.25 3.61
N GLY A 40 7.77 2.89 2.92
CA GLY A 40 8.37 3.64 1.82
C GLY A 40 9.88 3.42 1.73
N PHE A 41 10.60 4.37 1.15
CA PHE A 41 12.06 4.33 1.05
C PHE A 41 12.71 4.78 2.36
N ASP A 42 12.78 3.87 3.32
CA ASP A 42 13.21 4.15 4.70
C ASP A 42 14.70 3.78 4.94
N PRO A 43 15.53 4.74 5.40
CA PRO A 43 16.96 4.53 5.63
C PRO A 43 17.31 3.74 6.90
N PHE A 44 16.35 3.42 7.78
CA PHE A 44 16.58 2.72 9.06
C PHE A 44 16.24 1.23 9.02
N VAL A 45 15.65 0.74 7.92
CA VAL A 45 15.29 -0.68 7.76
C VAL A 45 16.54 -1.58 7.66
N LYS A 46 17.63 -1.07 7.09
CA LYS A 46 18.91 -1.76 6.94
C LYS A 46 20.06 -0.84 7.32
N GLN A 47 21.20 -1.43 7.66
CA GLN A 47 22.45 -0.71 7.83
C GLN A 47 23.20 -0.61 6.50
N VAL A 48 24.11 0.35 6.41
CA VAL A 48 25.01 0.49 5.26
C VAL A 48 25.86 -0.76 5.12
N ASN A 49 25.90 -1.33 3.92
CA ASN A 49 26.70 -2.50 3.60
C ASN A 49 27.13 -2.44 2.13
N ASP A 50 28.40 -2.09 1.89
CA ASP A 50 28.96 -1.97 0.54
C ASP A 50 28.90 -3.32 -0.23
N GLU A 51 28.99 -4.47 0.45
CA GLU A 51 28.84 -5.78 -0.22
C GLU A 51 27.43 -6.00 -0.77
N GLU A 52 26.38 -5.59 -0.05
CA GLU A 52 24.99 -5.71 -0.54
C GLU A 52 24.67 -4.66 -1.62
N LEU A 53 25.37 -3.52 -1.60
CA LEU A 53 25.30 -2.56 -2.70
C LEU A 53 25.93 -3.13 -3.97
N GLU A 54 27.07 -3.84 -3.88
CA GLU A 54 27.71 -4.48 -5.03
C GLU A 54 26.98 -5.74 -5.50
N LYS A 55 26.58 -6.60 -4.55
CA LYS A 55 25.94 -7.90 -4.81
C LYS A 55 24.46 -7.80 -4.49
N PRO A 56 23.59 -7.58 -5.49
CA PRO A 56 22.20 -7.22 -5.25
C PRO A 56 21.45 -8.29 -4.44
N THR A 57 20.64 -7.82 -3.49
CA THR A 57 19.72 -8.62 -2.67
C THR A 57 18.29 -8.07 -2.81
N ASP A 58 17.30 -8.83 -2.34
CA ASP A 58 15.90 -8.41 -2.24
C ASP A 58 15.69 -7.17 -1.36
N LYS A 59 16.64 -6.85 -0.48
CA LYS A 59 16.60 -5.67 0.40
C LYS A 59 17.62 -4.59 0.05
N ARG A 60 18.29 -4.69 -1.12
CA ARG A 60 19.31 -3.72 -1.59
C ARG A 60 18.81 -2.27 -1.55
N MET A 61 17.54 -2.03 -1.86
CA MET A 61 16.97 -0.67 -1.86
C MET A 61 17.03 -0.01 -0.49
N PHE A 62 16.87 -0.76 0.61
CA PHE A 62 16.97 -0.21 1.97
C PHE A 62 18.43 0.03 2.39
N VAL A 63 19.36 -0.81 1.93
CA VAL A 63 20.81 -0.56 2.10
C VAL A 63 21.22 0.71 1.35
N LEU A 64 20.65 0.92 0.16
CA LEU A 64 20.86 2.13 -0.64
C LEU A 64 20.30 3.38 0.06
N ALA A 65 19.10 3.30 0.64
CA ALA A 65 18.53 4.38 1.45
C ALA A 65 19.45 4.76 2.63
N ALA A 66 19.95 3.75 3.35
CA ALA A 66 20.89 3.94 4.45
C ALA A 66 22.21 4.58 3.99
N ALA A 67 22.75 4.15 2.85
CA ALA A 67 24.00 4.67 2.30
C ALA A 67 23.88 6.15 1.87
N ILE A 68 22.76 6.51 1.25
CA ILE A 68 22.44 7.91 0.92
C ILE A 68 22.35 8.74 2.21
N LYS A 69 21.66 8.22 3.23
CA LYS A 69 21.54 8.88 4.54
C LYS A 69 22.88 9.06 5.24
N ALA A 70 23.79 8.10 5.09
CA ALA A 70 25.15 8.15 5.62
C ALA A 70 26.08 9.10 4.83
N GLY A 71 25.59 9.76 3.77
CA GLY A 71 26.33 10.77 3.03
C GLY A 71 27.18 10.24 1.86
N TYR A 72 26.89 9.04 1.34
CA TYR A 72 27.59 8.53 0.16
C TYR A 72 27.30 9.42 -1.06
N SER A 73 28.33 9.67 -1.88
CA SER A 73 28.16 10.40 -3.13
C SER A 73 27.43 9.54 -4.17
N ILE A 74 26.74 10.20 -5.10
CA ILE A 74 26.05 9.53 -6.22
C ILE A 74 27.04 8.74 -7.07
N ASP A 75 28.25 9.26 -7.30
CA ASP A 75 29.28 8.53 -8.04
C ASP A 75 29.72 7.25 -7.33
N LYS A 76 29.92 7.30 -6.00
CA LYS A 76 30.23 6.09 -5.22
C LYS A 76 29.10 5.06 -5.35
N LEU A 77 27.85 5.50 -5.21
CA LEU A 77 26.68 4.63 -5.31
C LEU A 77 26.53 4.05 -6.72
N TYR A 78 26.78 4.83 -7.77
CA TYR A 78 26.81 4.33 -9.14
C TYR A 78 27.90 3.28 -9.32
N GLU A 79 29.10 3.50 -8.81
CA GLU A 79 30.19 2.53 -8.96
C GLU A 79 29.90 1.19 -8.26
N LEU A 80 29.31 1.23 -7.07
CA LEU A 80 28.90 0.02 -6.35
C LEU A 80 27.70 -0.65 -7.03
N THR A 81 26.69 0.13 -7.45
CA THR A 81 25.39 -0.45 -7.80
C THR A 81 25.14 -0.66 -9.28
N LYS A 82 25.79 0.15 -10.12
CA LYS A 82 25.51 0.36 -11.54
C LYS A 82 24.07 0.81 -11.86
N ILE A 83 23.32 1.27 -10.84
CA ILE A 83 22.04 1.98 -11.03
C ILE A 83 22.35 3.36 -11.57
N ASP A 84 21.66 3.76 -12.65
CA ASP A 84 21.90 5.04 -13.30
C ASP A 84 21.78 6.22 -12.31
N ARG A 85 22.66 7.22 -12.50
CA ARG A 85 22.77 8.40 -11.63
C ARG A 85 21.46 9.16 -11.51
N TRP A 86 20.64 9.17 -12.57
CA TRP A 86 19.34 9.82 -12.55
C TRP A 86 18.44 9.24 -11.46
N PHE A 87 18.32 7.92 -11.37
CA PHE A 87 17.52 7.27 -10.33
C PHE A 87 18.09 7.52 -8.93
N LEU A 88 19.42 7.47 -8.79
CA LEU A 88 20.10 7.73 -7.52
C LEU A 88 19.85 9.15 -7.02
N GLU A 89 19.85 10.15 -7.91
CA GLU A 89 19.53 11.54 -7.53
C GLU A 89 18.05 11.66 -7.09
N LYS A 90 17.13 10.97 -7.77
CA LYS A 90 15.72 10.94 -7.35
C LYS A 90 15.52 10.27 -5.99
N MET A 91 16.22 9.17 -5.72
CA MET A 91 16.21 8.52 -4.40
C MET A 91 16.81 9.43 -3.32
N LYS A 92 17.85 10.20 -3.67
CA LYS A 92 18.43 11.21 -2.78
C LYS A 92 17.47 12.35 -2.45
N ASN A 93 16.59 12.75 -3.37
CA ASN A 93 15.52 13.73 -3.07
C ASN A 93 14.62 13.22 -1.93
N ILE A 94 14.25 11.95 -1.95
CA ILE A 94 13.42 11.32 -0.92
C ILE A 94 14.13 11.38 0.45
N ILE A 95 15.40 10.98 0.52
CA ILE A 95 16.18 10.99 1.78
C ILE A 95 16.46 12.42 2.28
N THR A 96 16.62 13.37 1.36
CA THR A 96 16.74 14.79 1.71
C THR A 96 15.48 15.27 2.40
N TYR A 97 14.30 14.95 1.84
CA TYR A 97 13.01 15.30 2.43
C TYR A 97 12.79 14.59 3.78
N TYR A 98 13.16 13.31 3.86
CA TYR A 98 13.14 12.54 5.10
C TYR A 98 13.94 13.25 6.21
N THR A 99 15.13 13.75 5.89
CA THR A 99 15.99 14.49 6.82
C THR A 99 15.41 15.85 7.23
N VAL A 100 14.63 16.49 6.37
CA VAL A 100 13.88 17.71 6.72
C VAL A 100 12.78 17.37 7.73
N LEU A 101 12.02 16.30 7.49
CA LEU A 101 10.95 15.85 8.40
C LEU A 101 11.50 15.46 9.78
N GLU A 102 12.65 14.77 9.85
CA GLU A 102 13.28 14.41 11.13
C GLU A 102 13.64 15.60 12.01
N LYS A 103 14.00 16.75 11.40
CA LYS A 103 14.42 17.95 12.12
C LYS A 103 13.26 18.70 12.77
N LEU A 104 12.01 18.29 12.54
CA LEU A 104 10.82 18.98 13.03
C LEU A 104 10.52 18.75 14.52
N GLU A 105 11.48 18.41 15.37
CA GLU A 105 11.28 18.06 16.80
C GLU A 105 10.23 18.94 17.52
N GLY A 106 8.98 18.46 17.59
CA GLY A 106 7.86 19.16 18.26
C GLY A 106 7.21 20.32 17.50
N THR A 107 7.72 20.72 16.33
CA THR A 107 7.06 21.71 15.45
C THR A 107 5.92 21.11 14.64
N LYS A 108 4.82 21.85 14.51
CA LYS A 108 3.69 21.43 13.65
C LYS A 108 4.14 21.35 12.20
N LEU A 109 3.74 20.28 11.51
CA LEU A 109 3.84 20.16 10.05
C LEU A 109 3.16 21.37 9.40
N THR A 110 3.88 22.07 8.51
CA THR A 110 3.28 23.14 7.70
C THR A 110 2.55 22.53 6.51
N HIS A 111 1.60 23.28 5.93
CA HIS A 111 0.87 22.89 4.73
C HIS A 111 1.83 22.46 3.60
N ASP A 112 2.81 23.32 3.27
CA ASP A 112 3.70 23.10 2.12
C ASP A 112 4.64 21.91 2.32
N LEU A 113 5.07 21.68 3.56
CA LEU A 113 5.92 20.55 3.89
C LEU A 113 5.15 19.24 3.82
N LEU A 114 3.90 19.23 4.29
CA LEU A 114 3.02 18.07 4.20
C LEU A 114 2.68 17.78 2.73
N LEU A 115 2.23 18.79 1.97
CA LEU A 115 1.92 18.64 0.54
C LEU A 115 3.13 18.17 -0.26
N GLY A 116 4.30 18.76 -0.04
CA GLY A 116 5.53 18.36 -0.72
C GLY A 116 5.96 16.93 -0.41
N ALA A 117 5.80 16.48 0.84
CA ALA A 117 6.02 15.08 1.21
C ALA A 117 5.07 14.13 0.47
N LYS A 118 3.77 14.48 0.39
CA LYS A 118 2.78 13.68 -0.35
C LYS A 118 3.08 13.65 -1.85
N GLN A 119 3.51 14.77 -2.44
CA GLN A 119 3.86 14.86 -3.86
C GLN A 119 5.08 14.03 -4.29
N ILE A 120 5.95 13.65 -3.36
CA ILE A 120 7.06 12.71 -3.60
C ILE A 120 6.75 11.30 -3.06
N GLY A 121 5.50 11.04 -2.68
CA GLY A 121 5.00 9.69 -2.38
C GLY A 121 5.11 9.23 -0.93
N PHE A 122 5.38 10.11 0.05
CA PHE A 122 5.38 9.70 1.46
C PHE A 122 3.97 9.27 1.89
N SER A 123 3.85 8.11 2.55
CA SER A 123 2.62 7.71 3.22
C SER A 123 2.43 8.49 4.53
N ASP A 124 1.19 8.59 4.99
CA ASP A 124 0.85 9.15 6.30
C ASP A 124 1.57 8.36 7.42
N LYS A 125 1.68 7.03 7.26
CA LYS A 125 2.45 6.13 8.15
C LYS A 125 3.94 6.46 8.20
N GLN A 126 4.56 6.73 7.05
CA GLN A 126 5.97 7.10 6.98
C GLN A 126 6.23 8.49 7.55
N ILE A 127 5.36 9.46 7.29
CA ILE A 127 5.48 10.80 7.90
C ILE A 127 5.35 10.69 9.41
N ALA A 128 4.35 9.95 9.88
CA ALA A 128 4.09 9.72 11.29
C ALA A 128 5.26 9.07 12.02
N SER A 129 5.89 8.04 11.44
CA SER A 129 7.06 7.40 12.06
C SER A 129 8.23 8.37 12.21
N VAL A 130 8.47 9.23 11.22
CA VAL A 130 9.58 10.20 11.22
C VAL A 130 9.39 11.29 12.28
N ILE A 131 8.17 11.84 12.38
CA ILE A 131 7.87 12.91 13.34
C ILE A 131 7.44 12.37 14.72
N LYS A 132 7.47 11.06 14.92
CA LYS A 132 7.05 10.36 16.16
C LYS A 132 5.59 10.67 16.54
N SER A 133 4.69 10.61 15.56
CA SER A 133 3.24 10.78 15.70
C SER A 133 2.50 9.49 15.30
N SER A 134 1.17 9.50 15.30
CA SER A 134 0.35 8.48 14.65
C SER A 134 -0.04 8.89 13.23
N ASP A 135 -0.25 7.89 12.38
CA ASP A 135 -0.74 8.00 11.00
C ASP A 135 -2.12 8.68 10.93
N LEU A 136 -3.02 8.37 11.88
CA LEU A 136 -4.33 9.04 11.98
C LEU A 136 -4.22 10.54 12.23
N VAL A 137 -3.25 10.99 13.04
CA VAL A 137 -3.01 12.42 13.29
C VAL A 137 -2.52 13.11 12.02
N VAL A 138 -1.61 12.46 11.27
CA VAL A 138 -1.14 12.98 9.98
C VAL A 138 -2.27 13.06 8.97
N ARG A 139 -3.11 12.01 8.86
CA ARG A 139 -4.30 12.00 7.99
C ARG A 139 -5.26 13.13 8.35
N LYS A 140 -5.56 13.32 9.64
CA LYS A 140 -6.45 14.39 10.10
C LYS A 140 -5.89 15.78 9.75
N GLN A 141 -4.61 16.00 10.00
CA GLN A 141 -3.96 17.26 9.64
C GLN A 141 -3.97 17.50 8.12
N ARG A 142 -3.76 16.45 7.33
CA ARG A 142 -3.87 16.47 5.87
C ARG A 142 -5.27 16.87 5.42
N GLN A 143 -6.32 16.34 6.04
CA GLN A 143 -7.72 16.72 5.78
C GLN A 143 -8.03 18.16 6.18
N GLU A 144 -7.53 18.64 7.34
CA GLU A 144 -7.68 20.03 7.80
C GLU A 144 -7.04 21.03 6.83
N PHE A 145 -5.93 20.64 6.22
CA PHE A 145 -5.25 21.41 5.17
C PHE A 145 -5.83 21.22 3.77
N ASN A 146 -6.89 20.41 3.63
CA ASN A 146 -7.49 20.04 2.34
C ASN A 146 -6.49 19.45 1.33
N ILE A 147 -5.48 18.74 1.83
CA ILE A 147 -4.48 18.05 0.99
C ILE A 147 -5.02 16.65 0.68
N LYS A 148 -5.72 16.51 -0.45
CA LYS A 148 -6.26 15.23 -0.91
C LYS A 148 -5.63 14.84 -2.25
N PRO A 149 -5.46 13.53 -2.54
CA PRO A 149 -5.03 13.14 -3.86
C PRO A 149 -6.11 13.43 -4.90
N PHE A 150 -5.70 13.61 -6.15
CA PHE A 150 -6.60 13.71 -7.29
C PHE A 150 -6.68 12.39 -8.02
N VAL A 151 -7.85 12.10 -8.58
CA VAL A 151 -8.11 10.90 -9.38
C VAL A 151 -7.81 11.22 -10.84
N LYS A 152 -6.88 10.47 -11.44
CA LYS A 152 -6.42 10.64 -12.81
C LYS A 152 -6.68 9.41 -13.65
N GLN A 153 -7.00 9.61 -14.93
CA GLN A 153 -7.27 8.53 -15.89
C GLN A 153 -6.01 8.14 -16.66
N ILE A 154 -5.94 6.88 -17.07
CA ILE A 154 -4.95 6.35 -17.99
C ILE A 154 -5.61 6.23 -19.36
N ASP A 155 -5.17 7.06 -20.29
CA ASP A 155 -5.85 7.27 -21.58
C ASP A 155 -5.02 6.83 -22.80
N THR A 156 -3.78 6.38 -22.58
CA THR A 156 -2.76 6.01 -23.60
C THR A 156 -2.24 7.16 -24.48
N VAL A 157 -2.87 8.34 -24.45
CA VAL A 157 -2.61 9.47 -25.37
C VAL A 157 -2.27 10.77 -24.65
N ALA A 158 -2.00 10.73 -23.34
CA ALA A 158 -1.62 11.89 -22.53
C ALA A 158 -2.61 13.07 -22.66
N ALA A 159 -3.90 12.75 -22.59
CA ALA A 159 -5.05 13.66 -22.69
C ALA A 159 -5.21 14.35 -24.06
N GLU A 160 -4.60 13.84 -25.13
CA GLU A 160 -4.90 14.32 -26.50
C GLU A 160 -6.37 14.10 -26.87
N TRP A 161 -6.96 12.99 -26.41
CA TRP A 161 -8.37 12.65 -26.62
C TRP A 161 -9.05 12.32 -25.28
N PRO A 162 -10.35 12.61 -25.13
CA PRO A 162 -11.10 12.21 -23.95
C PRO A 162 -11.03 10.71 -23.73
N ALA A 163 -10.60 10.30 -22.54
CA ALA A 163 -10.51 8.90 -22.17
C ALA A 163 -11.92 8.32 -21.99
N THR A 164 -12.20 7.21 -22.67
CA THR A 164 -13.35 6.35 -22.36
C THR A 164 -12.98 5.24 -21.35
N THR A 165 -11.72 5.22 -20.91
CA THR A 165 -11.20 4.22 -19.99
C THR A 165 -11.68 4.48 -18.56
N ASN A 166 -11.91 3.40 -17.84
CA ASN A 166 -12.24 3.37 -16.43
C ASN A 166 -10.99 3.12 -15.55
N TYR A 167 -9.80 3.35 -16.10
CA TYR A 167 -8.54 3.00 -15.48
C TYR A 167 -7.92 4.21 -14.77
N LEU A 168 -7.78 4.12 -13.45
CA LEU A 168 -7.58 5.26 -12.55
C LEU A 168 -6.37 5.06 -11.65
N TYR A 169 -5.72 6.16 -11.28
CA TYR A 169 -4.72 6.22 -10.21
C TYR A 169 -4.86 7.53 -9.42
N LEU A 170 -4.32 7.55 -8.20
CA LEU A 170 -4.30 8.72 -7.34
C LEU A 170 -2.98 9.48 -7.46
N THR A 171 -2.99 10.80 -7.38
CA THR A 171 -1.76 11.59 -7.31
C THR A 171 -1.95 12.91 -6.59
N TYR A 172 -0.94 13.32 -5.84
CA TYR A 172 -0.88 14.66 -5.22
C TYR A 172 -0.31 15.72 -6.17
N ASN A 173 0.19 15.30 -7.34
CA ASN A 173 0.72 16.18 -8.38
C ASN A 173 -0.38 16.56 -9.39
N GLY A 174 -1.61 16.79 -8.92
CA GLY A 174 -2.77 17.18 -9.72
C GLY A 174 -3.40 18.47 -9.19
N SER A 175 -4.38 18.99 -9.94
CA SER A 175 -5.17 20.16 -9.54
C SER A 175 -6.68 19.95 -9.69
N SER A 176 -7.10 18.84 -10.28
CA SER A 176 -8.51 18.46 -10.50
C SER A 176 -8.63 16.95 -10.68
N HIS A 177 -9.82 16.40 -10.47
CA HIS A 177 -10.16 15.02 -10.84
C HIS A 177 -10.47 14.95 -12.34
N ASP A 178 -10.20 13.80 -12.97
CA ASP A 178 -10.57 13.53 -14.36
C ASP A 178 -11.97 12.92 -14.49
N ILE A 179 -12.59 12.53 -13.36
CA ILE A 179 -13.91 11.91 -13.31
C ILE A 179 -14.81 12.62 -12.28
N GLU A 180 -16.12 12.41 -12.43
CA GLU A 180 -17.12 12.80 -11.43
C GLU A 180 -17.39 11.67 -10.42
N PHE A 181 -18.01 11.98 -9.29
CA PHE A 181 -18.31 11.02 -8.21
C PHE A 181 -19.82 10.98 -7.91
N PRO A 182 -20.63 10.34 -8.77
CA PRO A 182 -22.09 10.31 -8.59
C PRO A 182 -22.57 9.36 -7.47
N GLY A 183 -21.68 8.56 -6.87
CA GLY A 183 -22.02 7.53 -5.89
C GLY A 183 -22.74 6.31 -6.49
N GLY A 184 -23.25 5.43 -5.62
CA GLY A 184 -23.98 4.21 -6.04
C GLY A 184 -23.09 3.07 -6.56
N TYR A 185 -21.80 3.11 -6.24
CA TYR A 185 -20.86 2.03 -6.56
C TYR A 185 -20.67 1.09 -5.37
N THR A 186 -20.34 -0.17 -5.64
CA THR A 186 -19.86 -1.14 -4.65
C THR A 186 -18.37 -1.34 -4.84
N MET A 187 -17.59 -1.16 -3.78
CA MET A 187 -16.13 -1.29 -3.83
C MET A 187 -15.72 -2.72 -3.49
N VAL A 188 -14.83 -3.30 -4.30
CA VAL A 188 -14.21 -4.62 -4.09
C VAL A 188 -12.71 -4.42 -3.98
N ILE A 189 -12.11 -4.96 -2.92
CA ILE A 189 -10.67 -4.86 -2.69
C ILE A 189 -10.00 -6.17 -3.13
N GLY A 190 -8.97 -6.05 -3.96
CA GLY A 190 -8.21 -7.18 -4.51
C GLY A 190 -7.22 -7.80 -3.56
N SER A 191 -6.42 -8.73 -4.10
CA SER A 191 -5.42 -9.49 -3.33
C SER A 191 -4.07 -8.82 -3.22
N GLY A 192 -3.79 -7.80 -4.04
CA GLY A 192 -2.46 -7.21 -4.13
C GLY A 192 -1.44 -8.20 -4.71
N VAL A 193 -0.20 -8.09 -4.24
CA VAL A 193 0.93 -8.87 -4.76
C VAL A 193 0.81 -10.37 -4.46
N TYR A 194 1.09 -11.19 -5.47
CA TYR A 194 1.21 -12.63 -5.26
C TYR A 194 2.41 -12.99 -4.38
N ARG A 195 2.17 -13.90 -3.44
CA ARG A 195 3.16 -14.47 -2.54
C ARG A 195 2.82 -15.93 -2.28
N ILE A 196 3.77 -16.70 -1.75
CA ILE A 196 3.50 -18.08 -1.34
C ILE A 196 2.39 -18.07 -0.27
N GLY A 197 1.26 -18.73 -0.55
CA GLY A 197 0.07 -18.75 0.31
C GLY A 197 -0.99 -17.69 -0.03
N SER A 198 -0.73 -16.82 -1.00
CA SER A 198 -1.69 -15.86 -1.53
C SER A 198 -1.44 -15.63 -3.02
N SER A 199 -2.13 -16.39 -3.86
CA SER A 199 -1.95 -16.40 -5.32
C SER A 199 -3.27 -16.10 -6.04
N VAL A 200 -3.40 -16.61 -7.27
CA VAL A 200 -4.51 -16.38 -8.21
C VAL A 200 -5.89 -16.76 -7.65
N GLU A 201 -5.96 -17.63 -6.63
CA GLU A 201 -7.23 -18.03 -6.01
C GLU A 201 -8.03 -16.84 -5.45
N PHE A 202 -7.35 -15.84 -4.90
CA PHE A 202 -7.99 -14.63 -4.39
C PHE A 202 -8.39 -13.67 -5.52
N ASP A 203 -7.60 -13.61 -6.59
CA ASP A 203 -7.99 -12.86 -7.79
C ASP A 203 -9.26 -13.46 -8.42
N TRP A 204 -9.34 -14.79 -8.51
CA TRP A 204 -10.53 -15.48 -9.00
C TRP A 204 -11.78 -15.18 -8.15
N CYS A 205 -11.65 -15.13 -6.82
CA CYS A 205 -12.74 -14.76 -5.93
C CYS A 205 -13.21 -13.32 -6.18
N ALA A 206 -12.27 -12.38 -6.32
CA ALA A 206 -12.58 -10.97 -6.58
C ALA A 206 -13.26 -10.78 -7.95
N VAL A 207 -12.74 -11.39 -9.02
CA VAL A 207 -13.32 -11.36 -10.37
C VAL A 207 -14.73 -11.97 -10.39
N SER A 208 -14.92 -13.10 -9.69
CA SER A 208 -16.25 -13.73 -9.58
C SER A 208 -17.24 -12.81 -8.87
N CYS A 209 -16.82 -12.14 -7.80
CA CYS A 209 -17.64 -11.15 -7.09
C CYS A 209 -18.03 -9.97 -7.99
N LEU A 210 -17.08 -9.41 -8.76
CA LEU A 210 -17.34 -8.32 -9.71
C LEU A 210 -18.37 -8.73 -10.77
N ARG A 211 -18.24 -9.94 -11.33
CA ARG A 211 -19.19 -10.48 -12.32
C ARG A 211 -20.59 -10.63 -11.75
N GLU A 212 -20.74 -11.13 -10.53
CA GLU A 212 -22.05 -11.27 -9.90
C GLU A 212 -22.67 -9.91 -9.53
N LEU A 213 -21.88 -8.94 -9.06
CA LEU A 213 -22.37 -7.58 -8.85
C LEU A 213 -22.88 -6.96 -10.14
N ARG A 214 -22.16 -7.16 -11.26
CA ARG A 214 -22.59 -6.72 -12.59
C ARG A 214 -23.90 -7.42 -13.02
N ASN A 215 -24.04 -8.72 -12.80
CA ASN A 215 -25.29 -9.46 -13.08
C ASN A 215 -26.48 -8.91 -12.28
N LEU A 216 -26.23 -8.41 -11.07
CA LEU A 216 -27.22 -7.75 -10.21
C LEU A 216 -27.47 -6.27 -10.57
N GLY A 217 -26.86 -5.77 -11.65
CA GLY A 217 -26.99 -4.38 -12.10
C GLY A 217 -26.31 -3.36 -11.19
N ARG A 218 -25.35 -3.80 -10.36
CA ARG A 218 -24.58 -2.92 -9.47
C ARG A 218 -23.34 -2.40 -10.19
N LYS A 219 -23.06 -1.10 -10.04
CA LYS A 219 -21.79 -0.52 -10.47
C LYS A 219 -20.68 -0.88 -9.49
N THR A 220 -19.48 -1.08 -10.00
CA THR A 220 -18.35 -1.67 -9.28
C THR A 220 -17.11 -0.80 -9.32
N ILE A 221 -16.42 -0.70 -8.19
CA ILE A 221 -15.07 -0.15 -8.08
C ILE A 221 -14.14 -1.30 -7.70
N MET A 222 -13.10 -1.54 -8.48
CA MET A 222 -12.03 -2.47 -8.13
C MET A 222 -10.79 -1.70 -7.66
N VAL A 223 -10.20 -2.11 -6.53
CA VAL A 223 -8.91 -1.57 -6.05
C VAL A 223 -7.91 -2.72 -5.97
N ASN A 224 -6.90 -2.70 -6.84
CA ASN A 224 -5.82 -3.69 -6.85
C ASN A 224 -4.59 -3.12 -7.58
N TYR A 225 -3.41 -3.72 -7.40
CA TYR A 225 -2.15 -3.19 -7.96
C TYR A 225 -1.23 -4.26 -8.55
N ASN A 226 -1.73 -5.48 -8.72
CA ASN A 226 -0.96 -6.58 -9.30
C ASN A 226 -1.16 -6.63 -10.82
N PRO A 227 -0.13 -6.33 -11.63
CA PRO A 227 -0.26 -6.22 -13.08
C PRO A 227 -0.52 -7.55 -13.79
N GLU A 228 -0.33 -8.69 -13.11
CA GLU A 228 -0.53 -10.03 -13.69
C GLU A 228 -2.00 -10.48 -13.66
N THR A 229 -2.90 -9.70 -13.06
CA THR A 229 -4.23 -10.17 -12.64
C THR A 229 -5.36 -9.77 -13.57
N VAL A 230 -6.38 -10.63 -13.65
CA VAL A 230 -7.58 -10.34 -14.44
C VAL A 230 -8.40 -9.26 -13.76
N SER A 231 -8.38 -9.16 -12.42
CA SER A 231 -9.09 -8.08 -11.74
C SER A 231 -8.57 -6.67 -12.07
N THR A 232 -7.32 -6.56 -12.51
CA THR A 232 -6.75 -5.31 -13.02
C THR A 232 -6.92 -5.10 -14.51
N ASP A 233 -7.70 -5.94 -15.18
CA ASP A 233 -8.17 -5.63 -16.53
C ASP A 233 -9.29 -4.59 -16.46
N TYR A 234 -9.26 -3.64 -17.39
CA TYR A 234 -10.17 -2.50 -17.39
C TYR A 234 -11.61 -2.93 -17.69
N ASP A 235 -11.86 -4.06 -18.35
CA ASP A 235 -13.21 -4.54 -18.68
C ASP A 235 -13.93 -5.27 -17.51
N MET A 236 -13.24 -5.53 -16.39
CA MET A 236 -13.79 -6.28 -15.25
C MET A 236 -14.61 -5.46 -14.26
N SER A 237 -14.43 -4.14 -14.21
CA SER A 237 -15.15 -3.25 -13.29
C SER A 237 -15.61 -1.97 -13.98
N ASP A 238 -16.46 -1.16 -13.35
CA ASP A 238 -16.86 0.14 -13.89
C ASP A 238 -15.82 1.23 -13.60
N ARG A 239 -15.00 1.04 -12.57
CA ARG A 239 -13.86 1.87 -12.17
C ARG A 239 -12.77 0.98 -11.59
N LEU A 240 -11.59 1.01 -12.19
CA LEU A 240 -10.41 0.32 -11.70
C LEU A 240 -9.41 1.33 -11.14
N TYR A 241 -9.18 1.30 -9.83
CA TYR A 241 -8.09 2.03 -9.19
C TYR A 241 -6.85 1.13 -9.08
N PHE A 242 -5.80 1.46 -9.84
CA PHE A 242 -4.51 0.80 -9.74
C PHE A 242 -3.70 1.37 -8.59
N GLU A 243 -4.09 1.00 -7.37
CA GLU A 243 -3.64 1.68 -6.16
C GLU A 243 -3.33 0.72 -5.02
N GLU A 244 -2.55 1.22 -4.08
CA GLU A 244 -2.10 0.49 -2.89
C GLU A 244 -3.30 0.09 -2.02
N ILE A 245 -3.30 -1.16 -1.55
CA ILE A 245 -4.31 -1.64 -0.60
C ILE A 245 -3.80 -1.35 0.81
N SER A 246 -3.92 -0.09 1.22
CA SER A 246 -3.67 0.35 2.59
C SER A 246 -4.84 1.16 3.12
N PHE A 247 -4.96 1.24 4.45
CA PHE A 247 -6.01 2.03 5.09
C PHE A 247 -6.06 3.47 4.55
N GLU A 248 -4.90 4.11 4.38
CA GLU A 248 -4.80 5.48 3.87
C GLU A 248 -5.44 5.64 2.50
N VAL A 249 -5.03 4.78 1.56
CA VAL A 249 -5.41 4.88 0.14
C VAL A 249 -6.83 4.40 -0.08
N VAL A 250 -7.23 3.28 0.51
CA VAL A 250 -8.60 2.77 0.42
C VAL A 250 -9.58 3.78 1.02
N MET A 251 -9.24 4.42 2.15
CA MET A 251 -10.08 5.46 2.74
C MET A 251 -10.11 6.74 1.89
N ASP A 252 -9.01 7.14 1.24
CA ASP A 252 -9.03 8.26 0.28
C ASP A 252 -9.99 7.98 -0.89
N ILE A 253 -9.96 6.77 -1.47
CA ILE A 253 -10.90 6.38 -2.53
C ILE A 253 -12.34 6.36 -1.99
N TYR A 254 -12.55 5.80 -0.79
CA TYR A 254 -13.87 5.75 -0.15
C TYR A 254 -14.45 7.15 0.07
N ASP A 255 -13.64 8.09 0.55
CA ASP A 255 -14.03 9.48 0.79
C ASP A 255 -14.39 10.22 -0.52
N HIS A 256 -13.72 9.89 -1.63
CA HIS A 256 -14.04 10.46 -2.95
C HIS A 256 -15.29 9.83 -3.58
N GLU A 257 -15.38 8.50 -3.57
CA GLU A 257 -16.40 7.74 -4.30
C GLU A 257 -17.73 7.62 -3.56
N CYS A 258 -17.71 7.73 -2.22
CA CYS A 258 -18.88 7.48 -1.36
C CYS A 258 -19.64 6.19 -1.75
N PRO A 259 -18.97 5.02 -1.80
CA PRO A 259 -19.60 3.79 -2.26
C PRO A 259 -20.67 3.31 -1.28
N GLU A 260 -21.59 2.47 -1.77
CA GLU A 260 -22.62 1.82 -0.94
C GLU A 260 -22.00 0.95 0.16
N GLY A 261 -20.81 0.42 -0.08
CA GLY A 261 -20.00 -0.30 0.88
C GLY A 261 -18.78 -0.98 0.24
N ILE A 262 -17.96 -1.60 1.08
CA ILE A 262 -16.70 -2.25 0.71
C ILE A 262 -16.81 -3.77 0.95
N ILE A 263 -16.44 -4.56 -0.04
CA ILE A 263 -16.26 -6.02 0.08
C ILE A 263 -14.76 -6.31 0.22
N LEU A 264 -14.38 -6.82 1.40
CA LEU A 264 -12.98 -7.16 1.74
C LEU A 264 -12.71 -8.67 1.67
N SER A 265 -13.73 -9.51 1.80
CA SER A 265 -13.60 -10.96 2.01
C SER A 265 -13.11 -11.76 0.80
N MET A 266 -12.82 -11.10 -0.32
CA MET A 266 -12.42 -11.77 -1.57
C MET A 266 -10.93 -11.68 -1.86
N GLY A 267 -10.20 -10.73 -1.25
CA GLY A 267 -8.79 -10.46 -1.55
C GLY A 267 -7.79 -11.05 -0.55
N GLY A 268 -8.19 -12.01 0.29
CA GLY A 268 -7.28 -12.67 1.22
C GLY A 268 -6.86 -11.80 2.41
N GLN A 269 -5.61 -11.94 2.86
CA GLN A 269 -5.15 -11.36 4.14
C GLN A 269 -5.00 -9.83 4.11
N LEU A 270 -4.56 -9.26 2.97
CA LEU A 270 -4.26 -7.83 2.90
C LEU A 270 -5.49 -6.93 3.13
N PRO A 271 -6.66 -7.18 2.50
CA PRO A 271 -7.89 -6.48 2.83
C PRO A 271 -8.40 -6.75 4.25
N ASN A 272 -8.24 -7.99 4.75
CA ASN A 272 -8.64 -8.33 6.13
C ASN A 272 -7.85 -7.52 7.17
N ASN A 273 -6.54 -7.33 6.94
CA ASN A 273 -5.66 -6.57 7.84
C ASN A 273 -6.13 -5.12 8.06
N ILE A 274 -6.75 -4.49 7.06
CA ILE A 274 -7.23 -3.10 7.15
C ILE A 274 -8.72 -2.98 7.54
N ALA A 275 -9.43 -4.10 7.68
CA ALA A 275 -10.88 -4.12 7.92
C ALA A 275 -11.28 -3.37 9.19
N MET A 276 -10.57 -3.59 10.30
CA MET A 276 -10.85 -2.93 11.57
C MET A 276 -10.53 -1.44 11.55
N ASP A 277 -9.51 -1.01 10.80
CA ASP A 277 -9.14 0.40 10.72
C ASP A 277 -10.14 1.18 9.87
N LEU A 278 -10.61 0.60 8.75
CA LEU A 278 -11.72 1.12 7.97
C LEU A 278 -13.01 1.21 8.81
N HIS A 279 -13.33 0.15 9.56
CA HIS A 279 -14.50 0.12 10.43
C HIS A 279 -14.48 1.21 11.50
N ARG A 280 -13.32 1.43 12.15
CA ARG A 280 -13.14 2.49 13.15
C ARG A 280 -13.34 3.89 12.58
N GLN A 281 -13.10 4.07 11.27
CA GLN A 281 -13.40 5.31 10.54
C GLN A 281 -14.80 5.31 9.91
N GLN A 282 -15.69 4.41 10.34
CA GLN A 282 -17.08 4.33 9.92
C GLN A 282 -17.29 3.99 8.44
N ALA A 283 -16.28 3.43 7.76
CA ALA A 283 -16.46 2.89 6.42
C ALA A 283 -17.43 1.69 6.48
N ARG A 284 -18.42 1.68 5.58
CA ARG A 284 -19.41 0.60 5.52
C ARG A 284 -18.82 -0.65 4.88
N ILE A 285 -18.56 -1.67 5.69
CA ILE A 285 -18.12 -3.00 5.23
C ILE A 285 -19.35 -3.88 4.96
N LEU A 286 -19.37 -4.57 3.82
CA LEU A 286 -20.42 -5.49 3.42
C LEU A 286 -20.00 -6.94 3.72
N GLY A 287 -20.97 -7.78 4.10
CA GLY A 287 -20.73 -9.17 4.47
C GLY A 287 -20.38 -9.34 5.94
N THR A 288 -19.42 -10.22 6.24
CA THR A 288 -18.97 -10.50 7.61
C THR A 288 -18.41 -9.23 8.26
N SER A 289 -18.89 -8.91 9.46
CA SER A 289 -18.44 -7.71 10.18
C SER A 289 -16.94 -7.75 10.49
N PRO A 290 -16.22 -6.62 10.45
CA PRO A 290 -14.81 -6.53 10.84
C PRO A 290 -14.54 -7.09 12.25
N GLU A 291 -15.46 -6.93 13.20
CA GLU A 291 -15.36 -7.48 14.54
C GLU A 291 -15.47 -9.00 14.56
N SER A 292 -16.25 -9.59 13.66
CA SER A 292 -16.29 -11.05 13.49
C SER A 292 -14.99 -11.58 12.88
N ILE A 293 -14.39 -10.85 11.93
CA ILE A 293 -13.06 -11.19 11.38
C ILE A 293 -12.01 -11.15 12.49
N ASP A 294 -11.91 -10.05 13.24
CA ASP A 294 -11.00 -9.93 14.38
C ASP A 294 -11.29 -10.96 15.49
N GLY A 295 -12.56 -11.31 15.71
CA GLY A 295 -12.96 -12.38 16.62
C GLY A 295 -12.40 -13.75 16.20
N ALA A 296 -12.35 -14.03 14.90
CA ALA A 296 -11.83 -15.29 14.35
C ALA A 296 -10.30 -15.31 14.21
N GLU A 297 -9.67 -14.19 13.83
CA GLU A 297 -8.22 -14.10 13.62
C GLU A 297 -7.44 -13.93 14.93
N ASN A 298 -8.04 -13.31 15.95
CA ASN A 298 -7.41 -13.20 17.26
C ASN A 298 -7.50 -14.51 18.03
N ARG A 299 -6.36 -15.18 18.24
CA ARG A 299 -6.28 -16.49 18.89
C ARG A 299 -6.97 -16.55 20.26
N PHE A 300 -6.89 -15.48 21.06
CA PHE A 300 -7.55 -15.43 22.37
C PHE A 300 -9.07 -15.29 22.24
N LYS A 301 -9.54 -14.42 21.34
CA LYS A 301 -10.98 -14.22 21.10
C LYS A 301 -11.60 -15.49 20.51
N PHE A 302 -10.96 -16.08 19.52
CA PHE A 302 -11.41 -17.32 18.89
C PHE A 302 -11.45 -18.49 19.87
N SER A 303 -10.40 -18.67 20.68
CA SER A 303 -10.36 -19.72 21.69
C SER A 303 -11.49 -19.56 22.72
N ARG A 304 -11.73 -18.35 23.22
CA ARG A 304 -12.85 -18.08 24.14
C ARG A 304 -14.21 -18.33 23.48
N MET A 305 -14.35 -18.00 22.20
CA MET A 305 -15.58 -18.28 21.45
C MET A 305 -15.84 -19.79 21.37
N LEU A 306 -14.83 -20.60 21.05
CA LEU A 306 -14.97 -22.06 21.03
C LEU A 306 -15.36 -22.63 22.39
N ASP A 307 -14.74 -22.14 23.47
CA ASP A 307 -15.09 -22.55 24.83
C ASP A 307 -16.54 -22.21 25.20
N GLN A 308 -17.03 -21.02 24.77
CA GLN A 308 -18.41 -20.58 25.02
C GLN A 308 -19.45 -21.44 24.31
N ILE A 309 -19.13 -21.98 23.13
CA ILE A 309 -20.03 -22.84 22.34
C ILE A 309 -19.71 -24.34 22.51
N GLU A 310 -18.90 -24.67 23.51
CA GLU A 310 -18.53 -26.05 23.88
C GLU A 310 -17.87 -26.86 22.74
N ILE A 311 -17.17 -26.19 21.81
CA ILE A 311 -16.37 -26.85 20.78
C ILE A 311 -14.97 -27.14 21.30
N SER A 312 -14.55 -28.40 21.19
CA SER A 312 -13.21 -28.82 21.62
C SER A 312 -12.11 -28.18 20.77
N GLN A 313 -11.03 -27.76 21.43
CA GLN A 313 -9.83 -27.20 20.79
C GLN A 313 -8.54 -27.79 21.42
N PRO A 314 -7.43 -27.89 20.66
CA PRO A 314 -6.16 -28.31 21.20
C PRO A 314 -5.70 -27.40 22.35
N ARG A 315 -5.09 -27.99 23.39
CA ARG A 315 -4.47 -27.22 24.47
C ARG A 315 -3.39 -26.32 23.88
N TRP A 316 -3.44 -25.05 24.24
CA TRP A 316 -2.48 -24.05 23.77
C TRP A 316 -2.21 -23.04 24.88
N LYS A 317 -1.08 -22.33 24.75
CA LYS A 317 -0.70 -21.24 25.65
C LYS A 317 0.23 -20.29 24.90
N GLU A 318 0.04 -18.98 25.08
CA GLU A 318 1.01 -17.99 24.63
C GLU A 318 2.18 -17.93 25.62
N LEU A 319 3.41 -18.00 25.11
CA LEU A 319 4.62 -18.07 25.91
C LEU A 319 5.64 -17.08 25.36
N THR A 320 6.19 -16.25 26.23
CA THR A 320 7.14 -15.18 25.86
C THR A 320 8.58 -15.54 26.16
N ASN A 321 8.83 -16.67 26.84
CA ASN A 321 10.16 -17.09 27.23
C ASN A 321 10.31 -18.62 27.21
N LEU A 322 11.55 -19.06 26.95
CA LEU A 322 11.90 -20.47 26.83
C LEU A 322 11.60 -21.26 28.11
N LYS A 323 11.85 -20.67 29.28
CA LYS A 323 11.60 -21.34 30.58
C LYS A 323 10.14 -21.71 30.79
N SER A 324 9.20 -20.95 30.21
CA SER A 324 7.77 -21.21 30.31
C SER A 324 7.29 -22.22 29.26
N ALA A 325 8.14 -22.57 28.28
CA ALA A 325 7.84 -23.48 27.18
C ALA A 325 8.35 -24.91 27.41
N ILE A 326 9.37 -25.06 28.26
CA ILE A 326 9.90 -26.35 28.73
C ILE A 326 9.05 -26.84 29.89
#